data_AF-A0A842V2U1-F1
#
_entry.id   AF-A0A842V2U1-F1
#
_cell.length_a   1.000
_cell.length_b   1.000
_cell.length_c   1.000
_cell.angle_alpha   90.00
_cell.angle_beta   90.00
_cell.angle_gamma   90.00
#
_symmetry.space_group_name_H-M   'P 1'
#
loop_
_entity.id
_entity.type
_entity.pdbx_description
1 polymer ?
#
loop_
_entity_poly.entity_id
_entity_poly.type
_entity_poly.pdbx_seq_one_letter_code
_entity_poly.pdbx_strand_id
1 'polypeptide(L)'
;VSHYKEIKLREIKEQRFEVFAAQKQNLDLGLYSNELKKVFELFPKDQIMVMVLEDVKRNPEKVAESIYRFVSVDPEYKPDTKPQNVTPKIRFRRLNKVKNLFFDLPIYAGKTILTRRMVERLSKSQLMKVHNLLRKKISLMLVDKSKRFSISGSKKKELMSYYASDIKKVKKLTGLDLSVWYKDKAMEKDE
;
A
#
# COMPACT_ATOMS: atom_id res chain seq x y z
N VAL A 1 7.61 -3.62 -20.93
CA VAL A 1 8.10 -2.98 -19.69
C VAL A 1 6.90 -2.78 -18.77
N SER A 2 6.92 -3.24 -17.51
CA SER A 2 5.77 -3.06 -16.60
C SER A 2 5.44 -1.57 -16.44
N HIS A 3 4.15 -1.20 -16.53
CA HIS A 3 3.66 0.18 -16.38
C HIS A 3 4.16 0.84 -15.10
N TYR A 4 4.28 0.06 -14.01
CA TYR A 4 4.89 0.49 -12.75
C TYR A 4 6.36 0.91 -12.90
N LYS A 5 7.14 0.18 -13.71
CA LYS A 5 8.55 0.47 -13.98
C LYS A 5 8.69 1.76 -14.78
N GLU A 6 7.79 1.99 -15.73
CA GLU A 6 7.78 3.21 -16.54
C GLU A 6 7.39 4.45 -15.72
N ILE A 7 6.38 4.33 -14.84
CA ILE A 7 5.99 5.35 -13.86
C ILE A 7 7.14 5.65 -12.88
N LYS A 8 7.92 4.64 -12.49
CA LYS A 8 9.03 4.81 -11.54
C LYS A 8 10.28 5.42 -12.17
N LEU A 9 10.51 5.16 -13.46
CA LEU A 9 11.61 5.75 -14.25
C LEU A 9 11.35 7.21 -14.60
N ARG A 10 10.08 7.58 -14.79
CA ARG A 10 9.66 8.98 -14.94
C ARG A 10 9.46 9.56 -13.55
N GLU A 11 10.48 10.19 -12.95
CA GLU A 11 10.35 10.88 -11.65
C GLU A 11 9.12 11.82 -11.62
N ILE A 12 8.00 11.34 -11.07
CA ILE A 12 6.77 12.12 -10.92
C ILE A 12 7.00 13.06 -9.73
N LYS A 13 7.55 14.25 -10.02
CA LYS A 13 7.48 15.42 -9.14
C LYS A 13 6.01 15.70 -8.80
N GLU A 14 5.76 16.13 -7.57
CA GLU A 14 4.45 16.20 -6.90
C GLU A 14 3.34 16.90 -7.73
N GLN A 15 3.69 17.83 -8.63
CA GLN A 15 2.75 18.48 -9.57
C GLN A 15 2.16 17.54 -10.65
N ARG A 16 2.81 16.41 -10.96
CA ARG A 16 2.36 15.48 -12.01
C ARG A 16 1.30 14.49 -11.54
N PHE A 17 1.15 14.22 -10.24
CA PHE A 17 0.13 13.27 -9.78
C PHE A 17 -1.28 13.81 -10.00
N GLU A 18 -1.53 15.08 -9.66
CA GLU A 18 -2.83 15.69 -9.92
C GLU A 18 -3.13 15.77 -11.41
N VAL A 19 -2.14 16.14 -12.24
CA VAL A 19 -2.28 16.17 -13.70
C VAL A 19 -2.52 14.77 -14.27
N PHE A 20 -1.79 13.76 -13.78
CA PHE A 20 -1.97 12.36 -14.18
C PHE A 20 -3.35 11.86 -13.76
N ALA A 21 -3.73 12.04 -12.50
CA ALA A 21 -5.03 11.62 -11.97
C ALA A 21 -6.19 12.37 -12.61
N ALA A 22 -6.00 13.62 -13.06
CA ALA A 22 -7.02 14.41 -13.74
C ALA A 22 -7.17 14.07 -15.23
N GLN A 23 -6.29 13.26 -15.81
CA GLN A 23 -6.51 12.76 -17.16
C GLN A 23 -7.73 11.85 -17.17
N LYS A 24 -8.69 12.16 -18.05
CA LYS A 24 -9.98 11.45 -18.14
C LYS A 24 -9.83 9.94 -18.17
N GLN A 25 -8.86 9.41 -18.93
CA GLN A 25 -8.60 7.98 -19.01
C GLN A 25 -8.27 7.35 -17.65
N ASN A 26 -7.57 8.06 -16.77
CA ASN A 26 -7.24 7.56 -15.43
C ASN A 26 -8.43 7.66 -14.46
N LEU A 27 -9.33 8.63 -14.67
CA LEU A 27 -10.59 8.72 -13.91
C LEU A 27 -11.56 7.62 -14.33
N ASP A 28 -11.65 7.34 -15.63
CA ASP A 28 -12.54 6.31 -16.17
C ASP A 28 -12.19 4.91 -15.63
N LEU A 29 -10.92 4.65 -15.27
CA LEU A 29 -10.51 3.40 -14.59
C LEU A 29 -11.16 3.21 -13.21
N GLY A 30 -11.59 4.29 -12.56
CA GLY A 30 -12.30 4.25 -11.28
C GLY A 30 -13.81 4.00 -11.41
N LEU A 31 -14.36 3.95 -12.64
CA LEU A 31 -15.78 3.70 -12.91
C LEU A 31 -16.06 2.20 -12.97
N TYR A 32 -16.10 1.56 -11.80
CA TYR A 32 -16.18 0.09 -11.70
C TYR A 32 -17.50 -0.50 -12.20
N SER A 33 -18.59 0.27 -12.25
CA SER A 33 -19.90 -0.30 -12.61
C SER A 33 -19.92 -0.91 -14.02
N ASN A 34 -19.19 -0.32 -14.96
CA ASN A 34 -19.12 -0.82 -16.34
C ASN A 34 -18.39 -2.17 -16.42
N GLU A 35 -17.25 -2.30 -15.73
CA GLU A 35 -16.48 -3.54 -15.74
C GLU A 35 -17.20 -4.65 -14.96
N LEU A 36 -17.78 -4.32 -13.81
CA LEU A 36 -18.58 -5.29 -13.03
C LEU A 36 -19.79 -5.79 -13.81
N LYS A 37 -20.49 -4.89 -14.53
CA LYS A 37 -21.65 -5.27 -15.35
C LYS A 37 -21.25 -6.32 -16.40
N LYS A 38 -20.15 -6.10 -17.13
CA LYS A 38 -19.67 -7.06 -18.14
C LYS A 38 -19.38 -8.43 -17.53
N VAL A 39 -18.73 -8.46 -16.36
CA VAL A 39 -18.39 -9.74 -15.71
C VAL A 39 -19.64 -10.46 -15.21
N PHE A 40 -20.60 -9.75 -14.61
CA PHE A 40 -21.88 -10.33 -14.16
C PHE A 40 -22.80 -10.77 -15.30
N GLU A 41 -22.66 -10.21 -16.51
CA GLU A 41 -23.37 -10.67 -17.71
C GLU A 41 -22.80 -11.99 -18.26
N LEU A 42 -21.51 -12.26 -18.01
CA LEU A 42 -20.80 -13.43 -18.53
C LEU A 42 -20.73 -14.59 -17.55
N PHE A 43 -20.70 -14.31 -16.25
CA PHE A 43 -20.54 -15.34 -15.21
C PHE A 43 -21.66 -15.25 -14.17
N PRO A 44 -22.15 -16.39 -13.66
CA PRO A 44 -23.02 -16.45 -12.51
C PRO A 44 -22.48 -15.67 -11.30
N LYS A 45 -23.39 -15.06 -10.53
CA LYS A 45 -23.03 -14.18 -9.41
C LYS A 45 -22.27 -14.91 -8.30
N ASP A 46 -22.57 -16.18 -8.07
CA ASP A 46 -21.91 -17.06 -7.10
C ASP A 46 -20.47 -17.43 -7.49
N GLN A 47 -20.07 -17.21 -8.75
CA GLN A 47 -18.68 -17.36 -9.22
C GLN A 47 -17.86 -16.07 -9.13
N ILE A 48 -18.44 -14.98 -8.61
CA ILE A 48 -17.79 -13.68 -8.53
C ILE A 48 -17.80 -13.18 -7.08
N MET A 49 -16.61 -13.01 -6.50
CA MET A 49 -16.45 -12.37 -5.20
C MET A 49 -15.94 -10.94 -5.39
N VAL A 50 -16.73 -9.95 -4.98
CA VAL A 50 -16.31 -8.55 -4.92
C VAL A 50 -15.99 -8.19 -3.47
N MET A 51 -14.86 -7.51 -3.25
CA MET A 51 -14.39 -7.14 -1.91
C MET A 51 -13.98 -5.67 -1.84
N VAL A 52 -14.21 -5.06 -0.68
CA VAL A 52 -13.77 -3.70 -0.39
C VAL A 52 -12.40 -3.75 0.28
N LEU A 53 -11.41 -3.03 -0.28
CA LEU A 53 -10.03 -3.06 0.22
C LEU A 53 -9.93 -2.59 1.68
N GLU A 54 -10.76 -1.64 2.09
CA GLU A 54 -10.81 -1.17 3.47
C GLU A 54 -11.23 -2.27 4.46
N ASP A 55 -12.06 -3.23 4.04
CA ASP A 55 -12.43 -4.37 4.87
C ASP A 55 -11.28 -5.36 4.98
N VAL A 56 -10.53 -5.59 3.90
CA VAL A 56 -9.29 -6.39 3.91
C VAL A 56 -8.29 -5.82 4.92
N LYS A 57 -8.14 -4.49 4.95
CA LYS A 57 -7.22 -3.82 5.87
C LYS A 57 -7.72 -3.83 7.32
N ARG A 58 -9.03 -3.70 7.52
CA ARG A 58 -9.64 -3.61 8.85
C ARG A 58 -9.73 -4.98 9.52
N ASN A 59 -10.15 -6.00 8.77
CA ASN A 59 -10.45 -7.34 9.28
C ASN A 59 -9.89 -8.43 8.33
N PRO A 60 -8.55 -8.53 8.15
CA PRO A 60 -7.95 -9.42 7.16
C PRO A 60 -8.29 -10.89 7.39
N GLU A 61 -8.38 -11.34 8.65
CA GLU A 61 -8.72 -12.74 8.99
C GLU A 61 -10.14 -13.10 8.54
N LYS A 62 -11.12 -12.22 8.81
CA LYS A 62 -12.52 -12.42 8.39
C LYS A 62 -12.67 -12.45 6.88
N VAL A 63 -11.93 -11.58 6.17
CA VAL A 63 -11.94 -11.58 4.70
C VAL A 63 -11.26 -12.84 4.15
N ALA A 64 -10.15 -13.29 4.75
CA ALA A 64 -9.50 -14.54 4.36
C ALA A 64 -10.44 -15.74 4.52
N GLU A 65 -11.12 -15.86 5.66
CA GLU A 65 -12.15 -16.88 5.88
C GLU A 65 -13.25 -16.82 4.80
N SER A 66 -13.71 -15.61 4.44
CA SER A 66 -14.72 -15.43 3.41
C SER A 66 -14.24 -15.88 2.02
N ILE A 67 -12.96 -15.60 1.69
CA ILE A 67 -12.31 -16.09 0.48
C ILE A 67 -12.24 -17.62 0.51
N TYR A 68 -11.84 -18.22 1.63
CA TYR A 68 -11.72 -19.68 1.76
C TYR A 68 -13.05 -20.39 1.55
N ARG A 69 -14.12 -19.86 2.16
CA ARG A 69 -15.49 -20.35 1.93
C ARG A 69 -15.90 -20.21 0.46
N PHE A 70 -15.58 -19.09 -0.17
CA PHE A 70 -15.89 -18.84 -1.58
C PHE A 70 -15.17 -19.84 -2.51
N VAL A 71 -13.89 -20.13 -2.28
CA VAL A 71 -13.13 -21.12 -3.08
C VAL A 71 -13.26 -22.56 -2.58
N SER A 72 -14.15 -22.81 -1.62
CA SER A 72 -14.43 -24.14 -1.05
C SER A 72 -13.20 -24.85 -0.47
N VAL A 73 -12.35 -24.12 0.26
CA VAL A 73 -11.23 -24.68 1.04
C VAL A 73 -11.46 -24.49 2.54
N ASP A 74 -10.57 -25.05 3.36
CA ASP A 74 -10.66 -24.99 4.81
C ASP A 74 -10.75 -23.53 5.34
N PRO A 75 -11.88 -23.12 5.94
CA PRO A 75 -12.05 -21.78 6.48
C PRO A 75 -11.31 -21.57 7.81
N GLU A 76 -10.86 -22.62 8.48
CA GLU A 76 -10.17 -22.52 9.77
C GLU A 76 -8.68 -22.21 9.64
N TYR A 77 -8.13 -22.28 8.43
CA TYR A 77 -6.76 -21.89 8.16
C TYR A 77 -6.52 -20.42 8.53
N LYS A 78 -5.51 -20.15 9.37
CA LYS A 78 -5.13 -18.80 9.79
C LYS A 78 -3.87 -18.33 9.06
N PRO A 79 -4.00 -17.47 8.04
CA PRO A 79 -2.83 -16.93 7.34
C PRO A 79 -2.06 -15.94 8.23
N ASP A 80 -0.76 -15.77 8.00
CA ASP A 80 -0.02 -14.63 8.55
C ASP A 80 -0.47 -13.35 7.84
N THR A 81 -1.33 -12.58 8.49
CA THR A 81 -1.92 -11.34 7.95
C THR A 81 -1.05 -10.11 8.17
N LYS A 82 0.19 -10.27 8.66
CA LYS A 82 1.11 -9.14 8.84
C LYS A 82 1.41 -8.47 7.51
N PRO A 83 1.38 -7.13 7.44
CA PRO A 83 1.75 -6.40 6.23
C PRO A 83 3.16 -6.77 5.76
N GLN A 84 3.26 -7.42 4.59
CA GLN A 84 4.52 -7.73 3.92
C GLN A 84 4.90 -6.59 2.97
N ASN A 85 6.19 -6.45 2.66
CA ASN A 85 6.70 -5.47 1.68
C ASN A 85 6.32 -4.00 1.97
N VAL A 86 6.17 -3.63 3.25
CA VAL A 86 5.99 -2.23 3.65
C VAL A 86 7.22 -1.44 3.22
N THR A 87 7.15 -0.77 2.06
CA THR A 87 8.24 0.06 1.55
C THR A 87 8.32 1.30 2.44
N PRO A 88 9.33 1.42 3.30
CA PRO A 88 9.44 2.58 4.15
C PRO A 88 9.94 3.75 3.31
N LYS A 89 9.14 4.81 3.15
CA LYS A 89 9.61 6.05 2.53
C LYS A 89 10.50 6.77 3.54
N ILE A 90 11.76 6.99 3.17
CA ILE A 90 12.79 7.47 4.10
C ILE A 90 12.75 9.01 4.13
N ARG A 91 12.52 9.56 5.33
CA ARG A 91 12.33 10.99 5.65
C ARG A 91 13.51 11.87 5.26
N PHE A 92 14.75 11.35 5.36
CA PHE A 92 15.97 12.13 5.15
C PHE A 92 16.98 11.41 4.26
N ARG A 93 17.08 11.83 2.99
CA ARG A 93 18.00 11.24 1.99
C ARG A 93 19.49 11.34 2.39
N ARG A 94 19.87 12.40 3.12
CA ARG A 94 21.23 12.62 3.63
C ARG A 94 21.59 11.70 4.80
N LEU A 95 20.66 11.47 5.74
CA LEU A 95 20.86 10.49 6.82
C LEU A 95 21.02 9.07 6.28
N ASN A 96 20.41 8.74 5.13
CA ASN A 96 20.64 7.47 4.46
C ASN A 96 22.08 7.30 3.95
N LYS A 97 22.71 8.37 3.44
CA LYS A 97 24.13 8.33 3.04
C LYS A 97 25.05 8.14 4.25
N VAL A 98 24.77 8.87 5.33
CA VAL A 98 25.49 8.75 6.61
C VAL A 98 25.29 7.35 7.21
N LYS A 99 24.07 6.80 7.15
CA LYS A 99 23.76 5.44 7.56
C LYS A 99 24.59 4.39 6.81
N ASN A 100 24.65 4.46 5.48
CA ASN A 100 25.46 3.52 4.69
C ASN A 100 26.94 3.63 5.07
N LEU A 101 27.43 4.85 5.32
CA LEU A 101 28.80 5.05 5.78
C LEU A 101 29.03 4.40 7.15
N PHE A 102 28.25 4.73 8.19
CA PHE A 102 28.47 4.22 9.56
C PHE A 102 28.19 2.72 9.74
N PHE A 103 27.23 2.15 9.02
CA PHE A 103 26.84 0.74 9.17
C PHE A 103 27.62 -0.19 8.24
N ASP A 104 28.00 0.24 7.04
CA ASP A 104 28.79 -0.58 6.12
C ASP A 104 30.31 -0.44 6.38
N LEU A 105 30.76 0.68 6.98
CA LEU A 105 32.18 0.88 7.35
C LEU A 105 32.77 -0.27 8.16
N PRO A 106 32.16 -0.81 9.23
CA PRO A 106 32.76 -1.92 9.99
C PRO A 106 32.94 -3.20 9.15
N ILE A 107 32.06 -3.43 8.18
CA ILE A 107 32.11 -4.59 7.26
C ILE A 107 33.27 -4.42 6.27
N TYR A 108 33.50 -3.20 5.77
CA TYR A 108 34.63 -2.87 4.89
C TYR A 108 35.94 -2.61 5.66
N ALA A 109 35.86 -2.14 6.90
CA ALA A 109 36.97 -1.74 7.74
C ALA A 109 37.69 -2.93 8.35
N GLY A 110 37.13 -4.15 8.35
CA GLY A 110 37.89 -5.39 8.65
C GLY A 110 39.13 -5.61 7.76
N LYS A 111 39.37 -4.72 6.77
CA LYS A 111 40.61 -4.60 5.99
C LYS A 111 41.68 -3.69 6.63
N THR A 112 41.39 -2.96 7.70
CA THR A 112 42.37 -2.13 8.45
C THR A 112 42.81 -2.84 9.73
N ILE A 113 44.10 -2.72 10.06
CA ILE A 113 44.76 -3.44 11.17
C ILE A 113 44.08 -3.18 12.54
N LEU A 114 43.53 -1.99 12.74
CA LEU A 114 42.96 -1.54 14.02
C LEU A 114 41.61 -2.21 14.35
N THR A 115 40.76 -2.42 13.34
CA THR A 115 39.41 -2.98 13.55
C THR A 115 39.43 -4.51 13.56
N ARG A 116 40.42 -5.12 12.90
CA ARG A 116 40.62 -6.58 12.86
C ARG A 116 40.75 -7.18 14.26
N ARG A 117 41.55 -6.57 15.14
CA ARG A 117 41.73 -7.04 16.54
C ARG A 117 40.48 -6.88 17.42
N MET A 118 39.65 -5.88 17.14
CA MET A 118 38.42 -5.60 17.91
C MET A 118 37.27 -6.54 17.51
N VAL A 119 37.19 -6.86 16.21
CA VAL A 119 36.15 -7.74 15.65
C VAL A 119 36.49 -9.22 15.84
N GLU A 120 37.77 -9.61 15.87
CA GLU A 120 38.19 -11.00 16.10
C GLU A 120 37.83 -11.54 17.51
N ARG A 121 37.65 -10.66 18.50
CA ARG A 121 37.25 -11.03 19.87
C ARG A 121 35.75 -11.21 20.07
N LEU A 122 34.93 -10.80 19.11
CA LEU A 122 33.47 -10.87 19.20
C LEU A 122 32.95 -11.81 18.11
N SER A 123 32.05 -12.71 18.47
CA SER A 123 31.45 -13.62 17.49
C SER A 123 30.81 -12.82 16.35
N LYS A 124 31.25 -13.08 15.11
CA LYS A 124 30.70 -12.44 13.90
C LYS A 124 29.17 -12.52 13.86
N SER A 125 28.57 -13.60 14.38
CA SER A 125 27.12 -13.76 14.42
C SER A 125 26.43 -12.82 15.42
N GLN A 126 27.06 -12.50 16.55
CA GLN A 126 26.53 -11.54 17.53
C GLN A 126 26.62 -10.11 17.01
N LEU A 127 27.73 -9.74 16.39
CA LEU A 127 27.89 -8.43 15.74
C LEU A 127 26.87 -8.23 14.61
N MET A 128 26.66 -9.25 13.77
CA MET A 128 25.65 -9.20 12.71
C MET A 128 24.22 -9.10 13.25
N LYS A 129 23.90 -9.79 14.35
CA LYS A 129 22.58 -9.66 15.02
C LYS A 129 22.35 -8.24 15.53
N VAL A 130 23.31 -7.65 16.24
CA VAL A 130 23.22 -6.28 16.76
C VAL A 130 23.15 -5.26 15.64
N HIS A 131 23.98 -5.41 14.60
CA HIS A 131 23.94 -4.58 13.40
C HIS A 131 22.55 -4.62 12.74
N ASN A 132 21.98 -5.81 12.54
CA ASN A 132 20.66 -5.98 11.93
C ASN A 132 19.54 -5.36 12.78
N LEU A 133 19.61 -5.49 14.11
CA LEU A 133 18.65 -4.89 15.04
C LEU A 133 18.71 -3.35 15.01
N LEU A 134 19.91 -2.76 15.05
CA LEU A 134 20.12 -1.32 14.97
C LEU A 134 19.66 -0.75 13.62
N ARG A 135 20.01 -1.44 12.52
CA ARG A 135 19.61 -1.07 11.16
C ARG A 135 18.08 -1.06 11.01
N LYS A 136 17.40 -2.07 11.56
CA LYS A 136 15.93 -2.16 11.58
C LYS A 136 15.33 -1.01 12.39
N LYS A 137 15.80 -0.77 13.61
CA LYS A 137 15.27 0.27 14.51
C LYS A 137 15.43 1.68 13.94
N ILE A 138 16.61 2.01 13.39
CA ILE A 138 16.86 3.32 12.74
C ILE A 138 16.05 3.46 11.46
N SER A 139 15.92 2.39 10.66
CA SER A 139 15.08 2.45 9.46
C SER A 139 13.62 2.77 9.79
N LEU A 140 13.10 2.22 10.90
CA LEU A 140 11.73 2.46 11.39
C LEU A 140 11.53 3.90 11.89
N MET A 141 12.54 4.51 12.52
CA MET A 141 12.49 5.92 12.95
C MET A 141 12.52 6.92 11.78
N LEU A 142 13.16 6.54 10.68
CA LEU A 142 13.28 7.37 9.49
C LEU A 142 12.10 7.20 8.51
N VAL A 143 11.13 6.36 8.81
CA VAL A 143 9.96 6.17 7.94
C VAL A 143 9.03 7.36 8.09
N ASP A 144 8.85 8.09 7.01
CA ASP A 144 7.82 9.11 6.91
C ASP A 144 6.47 8.44 6.59
N LYS A 145 5.64 8.26 7.62
CA LYS A 145 4.25 7.78 7.47
C LYS A 145 3.30 8.89 6.99
N SER A 146 3.74 10.15 6.98
CA SER A 146 2.87 11.33 6.84
C SER A 146 2.70 11.83 5.41
N LYS A 147 3.61 11.51 4.48
CA LYS A 147 3.48 11.89 3.06
C LYS A 147 2.52 11.01 2.27
N ARG A 148 1.27 10.89 2.72
CA ARG A 148 0.16 10.62 1.80
C ARG A 148 -0.13 11.93 1.08
N PHE A 149 -0.19 11.91 -0.25
CA PHE A 149 -0.59 13.10 -1.01
C PHE A 149 -1.97 13.54 -0.49
N SER A 150 -2.06 14.76 0.02
CA SER A 150 -3.32 15.34 0.48
C SER A 150 -3.96 16.05 -0.70
N ILE A 151 -5.02 15.47 -1.25
CA ILE A 151 -5.85 16.12 -2.26
C ILE A 151 -6.57 17.30 -1.61
N SER A 152 -6.70 18.42 -2.31
CA SER A 152 -7.45 19.57 -1.80
C SER A 152 -8.92 19.21 -1.53
N GLY A 153 -9.55 19.88 -0.55
CA GLY A 153 -10.95 19.62 -0.22
C GLY A 153 -11.91 19.86 -1.39
N SER A 154 -11.65 20.86 -2.23
CA SER A 154 -12.44 21.14 -3.43
C SER A 154 -12.31 20.03 -4.48
N LYS A 155 -11.09 19.56 -4.75
CA LYS A 155 -10.86 18.47 -5.70
C LYS A 155 -11.42 17.15 -5.21
N LYS A 156 -11.39 16.89 -3.90
CA LYS A 156 -12.07 15.73 -3.29
C LYS A 156 -13.58 15.78 -3.55
N LYS A 157 -14.23 16.94 -3.31
CA LYS A 157 -15.67 17.11 -3.61
C LYS A 157 -15.98 16.90 -5.09
N GLU A 158 -15.19 17.47 -5.99
CA GLU A 158 -15.35 17.28 -7.44
C GLU A 158 -15.27 15.81 -7.84
N LEU A 159 -14.26 15.08 -7.35
CA LEU A 159 -14.11 13.65 -7.61
C LEU A 159 -15.25 12.82 -7.01
N MET A 160 -15.72 13.17 -5.81
CA MET A 160 -16.87 12.48 -5.20
C MET A 160 -18.14 12.70 -6.02
N SER A 161 -18.40 13.91 -6.49
CA SER A 161 -19.53 14.17 -7.40
C SER A 161 -19.40 13.38 -8.70
N TYR A 162 -18.20 13.29 -9.26
CA TYR A 162 -17.93 12.53 -10.48
C TYR A 162 -18.21 11.03 -10.32
N TYR A 163 -17.78 10.41 -9.22
CA TYR A 163 -17.98 8.97 -8.97
C TYR A 163 -19.33 8.62 -8.34
N ALA A 164 -20.10 9.57 -7.80
CA ALA A 164 -21.32 9.30 -7.03
C ALA A 164 -22.33 8.40 -7.76
N SER A 165 -22.57 8.66 -9.06
CA SER A 165 -23.47 7.84 -9.87
C SER A 165 -22.95 6.41 -10.05
N ASP A 166 -21.64 6.25 -10.25
CA ASP A 166 -21.01 4.93 -10.39
C ASP A 166 -21.09 4.13 -9.09
N ILE A 167 -20.76 4.77 -7.95
CA ILE A 167 -20.84 4.13 -6.62
C ILE A 167 -22.24 3.60 -6.35
N LYS A 168 -23.31 4.35 -6.69
CA LYS A 168 -24.69 3.90 -6.56
C LYS A 168 -24.96 2.65 -7.41
N LYS A 169 -24.45 2.59 -8.64
CA LYS A 169 -24.57 1.40 -9.52
C LYS A 169 -23.78 0.21 -8.96
N VAL A 170 -22.55 0.41 -8.49
CA VAL A 170 -21.73 -0.64 -7.88
C VAL A 170 -22.42 -1.20 -6.64
N LYS A 171 -22.98 -0.34 -5.77
CA LYS A 171 -23.78 -0.77 -4.61
C LYS A 171 -24.95 -1.65 -5.03
N LYS A 172 -25.69 -1.26 -6.07
CA LYS A 172 -26.83 -2.05 -6.60
C LYS A 172 -26.39 -3.39 -7.18
N LEU A 173 -25.29 -3.43 -7.94
CA LEU A 173 -24.78 -4.66 -8.58
C LEU A 173 -24.25 -5.66 -7.54
N THR A 174 -23.47 -5.16 -6.58
CA THR A 174 -22.73 -6.01 -5.63
C THR A 174 -23.51 -6.30 -4.35
N GLY A 175 -24.37 -5.38 -3.91
CA GLY A 175 -25.03 -5.42 -2.60
C GLY A 175 -24.11 -5.06 -1.44
N LEU A 176 -22.89 -4.60 -1.70
CA LEU A 176 -21.90 -4.25 -0.67
C LEU A 176 -22.20 -2.89 -0.01
N ASP A 177 -21.81 -2.74 1.25
CA ASP A 177 -21.73 -1.42 1.88
C ASP A 177 -20.49 -0.68 1.38
N LEU A 178 -20.71 0.40 0.63
CA LEU A 178 -19.66 1.27 0.09
C LEU A 178 -19.54 2.58 0.89
N SER A 179 -20.13 2.66 2.09
CA SER A 179 -20.12 3.86 2.94
C SER A 179 -18.73 4.40 3.22
N VAL A 180 -17.73 3.52 3.20
CA VAL A 180 -16.33 3.92 3.36
C VAL A 180 -15.83 4.88 2.27
N TRP A 181 -16.46 4.91 1.09
CA TRP A 181 -16.08 5.80 -0.01
C TRP A 181 -16.73 7.19 0.07
N TYR A 182 -17.87 7.33 0.76
CA TYR A 182 -18.62 8.60 0.87
C TYR A 182 -18.77 9.11 2.31
N LYS A 183 -18.10 8.49 3.29
CA LYS A 183 -18.00 8.98 4.68
C LYS A 183 -17.16 10.26 4.83
N ASP A 184 -17.52 11.29 4.08
CA ASP A 184 -17.52 12.67 4.54
C ASP A 184 -18.99 13.06 4.75
N LYS A 185 -19.32 13.70 5.89
CA LYS A 185 -20.67 14.12 6.33
C LYS A 185 -21.49 15.00 5.34
N ALA A 186 -21.03 15.19 4.11
CA ALA A 186 -21.68 16.02 3.10
C ALA A 186 -22.77 15.31 2.30
N MET A 187 -22.78 13.97 2.21
CA MET A 187 -23.74 13.23 1.37
C MET A 187 -24.91 12.57 2.13
N GLU A 188 -24.92 12.61 3.47
CA GLU A 188 -26.04 12.10 4.29
C GLU A 188 -27.28 13.02 4.27
N LYS A 189 -27.24 14.14 3.54
CA LYS A 189 -28.32 15.15 3.56
C LYS A 189 -29.31 15.06 2.40
N ASP A 190 -29.11 14.16 1.45
CA ASP A 190 -29.93 14.05 0.24
C ASP A 190 -30.63 12.68 0.08
N GLU A 191 -30.79 11.93 1.18
CA GLU A 191 -31.75 10.81 1.29
C GLU A 191 -32.96 11.25 2.13
#